data_AF-A0A350QU97-F1
#
_entry.id   AF-A0A350QU97-F1
#
_cell.length_a   1.000
_cell.length_b   1.000
_cell.length_c   1.000
_cell.angle_alpha   90.00
_cell.angle_beta   90.00
_cell.angle_gamma   90.00
#
_symmetry.space_group_name_H-M   'P 1'
#
loop_
_entity.id
_entity.type
_entity.pdbx_description
1 polymer ?
#
loop_
_entity_poly.entity_id
_entity_poly.type
_entity_poly.pdbx_seq_one_letter_code
_entity_poly.pdbx_strand_id
1 'polypeptide(L)'
;MIRVLEDSQDSLGDSELEDVVSSVFRPGGWLEKVLEFDYRAEQEEMAQAVCRSLIVGENLLFEAGTGVGKSLAYLVPSILFSRSRKRPCVIATNTISLQEQLLDKDVPALRLLLDGISGLSKWSDFRCALLVGRANYLCTNRLNQAMRGQSDLFEGGQREELRRIAEWAGSGAGEGIRQELSPVPPAVVWDAVNADSSVCSSKRCSPETCFYRKARAGVDKADLVIVNHSLLFSLMGAGFGPEEDEDGVIFSNDFVVFDEAHEMPDVASEHLGLSLSSWAIEMSIRKIYNPRKRKGLLAKSGRPSDLDAVEDAELAVSDFFHHLHVNSLGKKDRVRLLEKGTLPLELFPPLSKLCRCLVEVAEGTEDESLRLELKDQAKRLQGYLNSLSEIVDLKDEKSVYWLERTGKKNQIIHLRSAPLDISEVLRERLFSRQASVVMTSATLTRKGKAESFKTMVGLEAVREGIVNSPFDYRSNMHIRILGDCPEPSEQNRSPYQQCLAEAIHACSSAIQGGTLALF
;
A
#
# COMPACT_ATOMS: atom_id res chain seq x y z
N MET A 1 6.95 -30.56 -9.65
CA MET A 1 5.80 -31.47 -9.83
C MET A 1 4.89 -30.78 -10.83
N ILE A 2 4.97 -31.19 -12.10
CA ILE A 2 4.32 -30.49 -13.23
C ILE A 2 2.81 -30.63 -13.06
N ARG A 3 2.13 -29.54 -12.71
CA ARG A 3 0.66 -29.48 -12.80
C ARG A 3 0.30 -29.35 -14.28
N VAL A 4 -0.04 -30.48 -14.89
CA VAL A 4 -0.81 -30.49 -16.12
C VAL A 4 -2.13 -29.80 -15.79
N LEU A 5 -2.36 -28.62 -16.36
CA LEU A 5 -3.65 -27.94 -16.32
C LEU A 5 -4.63 -28.82 -17.09
N GLU A 6 -5.43 -29.61 -16.37
CA GLU A 6 -6.59 -30.28 -16.94
C GLU A 6 -7.55 -29.20 -17.43
N ASP A 7 -7.76 -29.14 -18.74
CA ASP A 7 -8.81 -28.36 -19.41
C ASP A 7 -10.18 -28.82 -18.87
N SER A 8 -10.63 -28.15 -17.80
CA SER A 8 -11.97 -28.31 -17.26
C SER A 8 -12.97 -27.57 -18.15
N GLN A 9 -14.10 -28.23 -18.47
CA GLN A 9 -15.25 -27.79 -19.28
C GLN A 9 -15.97 -26.50 -18.82
N ASP A 10 -15.30 -25.63 -18.05
CA ASP A 10 -15.83 -24.45 -17.37
C ASP A 10 -15.13 -23.13 -17.77
N SER A 11 -14.18 -23.16 -18.70
CA SER A 11 -13.50 -21.97 -19.22
C SER A 11 -14.28 -21.33 -20.38
N LEU A 12 -14.50 -20.01 -20.32
CA LEU A 12 -14.94 -19.26 -21.50
C LEU A 12 -13.79 -19.20 -22.50
N GLY A 13 -14.08 -19.50 -23.77
CA GLY A 13 -13.16 -19.23 -24.87
C GLY A 13 -12.92 -17.71 -25.04
N ASP A 14 -11.84 -17.32 -25.72
CA ASP A 14 -11.50 -15.90 -25.92
C ASP A 14 -12.67 -15.11 -26.56
N SER A 15 -13.23 -15.63 -27.65
CA SER A 15 -14.39 -15.02 -28.34
C SER A 15 -15.63 -14.96 -27.44
N GLU A 16 -15.86 -15.99 -26.63
CA GLU A 16 -17.01 -16.06 -25.75
C GLU A 16 -16.92 -15.03 -24.62
N LEU A 17 -15.71 -14.82 -24.09
CA LEU A 17 -15.44 -13.80 -23.09
C LEU A 17 -15.68 -12.39 -23.66
N GLU A 18 -15.19 -12.10 -24.87
CA GLU A 18 -15.45 -10.83 -25.56
C GLU A 18 -16.96 -10.60 -25.80
N ASP A 19 -17.67 -11.63 -26.27
CA ASP A 19 -19.13 -11.56 -26.52
C ASP A 19 -19.93 -11.32 -25.24
N VAL A 20 -19.54 -11.96 -24.13
CA VAL A 20 -20.14 -11.75 -22.82
C VAL A 20 -19.91 -10.32 -22.35
N VAL A 21 -18.68 -9.81 -22.43
CA VAL A 21 -18.35 -8.43 -22.03
C VAL A 21 -19.14 -7.42 -22.88
N SER A 22 -19.19 -7.59 -24.19
CA SER A 22 -20.02 -6.73 -25.05
C SER A 22 -21.50 -6.79 -24.67
N SER A 23 -22.04 -7.99 -24.37
CA SER A 23 -23.44 -8.15 -23.97
C SER A 23 -23.79 -7.48 -22.63
N VAL A 24 -22.80 -7.31 -21.73
CA VAL A 24 -22.97 -6.54 -20.48
C VAL A 24 -23.18 -5.05 -20.78
N PHE A 25 -22.29 -4.45 -21.59
CA PHE A 25 -22.17 -3.00 -21.70
C PHE A 25 -22.89 -2.36 -22.90
N ARG A 26 -23.28 -3.12 -23.92
CA ARG A 26 -23.99 -2.60 -25.10
C ARG A 26 -25.32 -1.93 -24.74
N PRO A 27 -25.92 -1.11 -25.63
CA PRO A 27 -27.27 -0.59 -25.45
C PRO A 27 -28.29 -1.72 -25.25
N GLY A 28 -29.15 -1.59 -24.23
CA GLY A 28 -30.07 -2.63 -23.77
C GLY A 28 -29.38 -3.85 -23.16
N GLY A 29 -28.11 -3.73 -22.76
CA GLY A 29 -27.28 -4.77 -22.18
C GLY A 29 -27.68 -5.15 -20.75
N TRP A 30 -26.93 -6.06 -20.14
CA TRP A 30 -27.23 -6.52 -18.78
C TRP A 30 -26.98 -5.46 -17.71
N LEU A 31 -26.07 -4.51 -17.95
CA LEU A 31 -25.83 -3.40 -17.02
C LEU A 31 -27.10 -2.57 -16.81
N GLU A 32 -27.78 -2.17 -17.90
CA GLU A 32 -29.04 -1.41 -17.82
C GLU A 32 -30.17 -2.26 -17.24
N LYS A 33 -30.25 -3.55 -17.62
CA LYS A 33 -31.36 -4.43 -17.22
C LYS A 33 -31.32 -4.87 -15.77
N VAL A 34 -30.12 -5.10 -15.21
CA VAL A 34 -29.95 -5.69 -13.88
C VAL A 34 -29.64 -4.61 -12.84
N LEU A 35 -28.84 -3.60 -13.19
CA LEU A 35 -28.43 -2.54 -12.26
C LEU A 35 -29.17 -1.21 -12.48
N GLU A 36 -30.03 -1.11 -13.51
CA GLU A 36 -30.75 0.13 -13.87
C GLU A 36 -29.81 1.32 -14.11
N PHE A 37 -28.60 1.05 -14.62
CA PHE A 37 -27.63 2.09 -14.97
C PHE A 37 -27.88 2.59 -16.39
N ASP A 38 -27.61 3.87 -16.64
CA ASP A 38 -27.64 4.42 -18.00
C ASP A 38 -26.49 3.87 -18.85
N TYR A 39 -26.79 3.49 -20.09
CA TYR A 39 -25.78 3.18 -21.09
C TYR A 39 -24.79 4.34 -21.33
N ARG A 40 -23.50 3.99 -21.43
CA ARG A 40 -22.40 4.88 -21.79
C ARG A 40 -21.48 4.17 -22.79
N ALA A 41 -21.32 4.73 -23.98
CA ALA A 41 -20.47 4.15 -25.02
C ALA A 41 -18.99 4.10 -24.59
N GLU A 42 -18.55 5.11 -23.84
CA GLU A 42 -17.22 5.22 -23.28
C GLU A 42 -16.91 4.09 -22.29
N GLN A 43 -17.92 3.62 -21.57
CA GLN A 43 -17.80 2.52 -20.61
C GLN A 43 -17.64 1.17 -21.33
N GLU A 44 -18.42 0.97 -22.40
CA GLU A 44 -18.31 -0.22 -23.25
C GLU A 44 -16.93 -0.30 -23.91
N GLU A 45 -16.44 0.80 -24.48
CA GLU A 45 -15.13 0.87 -25.13
C GLU A 45 -14.00 0.51 -24.16
N MET A 46 -14.04 1.05 -22.93
CA MET A 46 -13.08 0.70 -21.88
C MET A 46 -13.15 -0.79 -21.52
N ALA A 47 -14.34 -1.34 -21.32
CA ALA A 47 -14.50 -2.73 -20.93
C ALA A 47 -13.99 -3.70 -22.00
N GLN A 48 -14.26 -3.42 -23.28
CA GLN A 48 -13.74 -4.19 -24.40
C GLN A 48 -12.22 -4.09 -24.51
N ALA A 49 -11.64 -2.90 -24.32
CA ALA A 49 -10.20 -2.70 -24.35
C ALA A 49 -9.51 -3.50 -23.23
N VAL A 50 -10.05 -3.46 -22.00
CA VAL A 50 -9.56 -4.25 -20.87
C VAL A 50 -9.64 -5.74 -21.17
N CYS A 51 -10.80 -6.23 -21.62
CA CYS A 51 -11.01 -7.65 -21.97
C CYS A 51 -9.95 -8.13 -22.97
N ARG A 52 -9.78 -7.40 -24.07
CA ARG A 52 -8.84 -7.77 -25.13
C ARG A 52 -7.39 -7.73 -24.67
N SER A 53 -7.02 -6.78 -23.79
CA SER A 53 -5.68 -6.71 -23.21
C SER A 53 -5.36 -7.95 -22.36
N LEU A 54 -6.33 -8.41 -21.58
CA LEU A 54 -6.19 -9.61 -20.73
C LEU A 54 -6.10 -10.89 -21.56
N ILE A 55 -6.92 -11.02 -22.62
CA ILE A 55 -6.89 -12.16 -23.55
C ILE A 55 -5.54 -12.25 -24.27
N VAL A 56 -5.07 -11.13 -24.83
CA VAL A 56 -3.82 -11.08 -25.60
C VAL A 56 -2.59 -11.20 -24.70
N GLY A 57 -2.70 -10.82 -23.42
CA GLY A 57 -1.56 -10.79 -22.50
C GLY A 57 -0.71 -9.52 -22.65
N GLU A 58 -1.29 -8.41 -23.12
CA GLU A 58 -0.58 -7.13 -23.29
C GLU A 58 -0.91 -6.13 -22.18
N ASN A 59 -0.10 -5.07 -22.07
CA ASN A 59 -0.34 -3.94 -21.18
C ASN A 59 -1.33 -2.96 -21.83
N LEU A 60 -2.20 -2.36 -21.00
CA LEU A 60 -3.18 -1.36 -21.43
C LEU A 60 -3.01 -0.07 -20.62
N LEU A 61 -2.95 1.05 -21.32
CA LEU A 61 -3.05 2.38 -20.74
C LEU A 61 -4.34 3.04 -21.25
N PHE A 62 -5.31 3.22 -20.37
CA PHE A 62 -6.64 3.69 -20.73
C PHE A 62 -7.02 4.95 -19.96
N GLU A 63 -7.10 6.10 -20.63
CA GLU A 63 -7.63 7.32 -20.03
C GLU A 63 -9.15 7.32 -20.14
N ALA A 64 -9.83 7.35 -18.99
CA ALA A 64 -11.27 7.41 -18.93
C ALA A 64 -11.72 8.59 -18.06
N GLY A 65 -12.41 9.54 -18.68
CA GLY A 65 -12.94 10.72 -18.01
C GLY A 65 -13.80 10.40 -16.79
N THR A 66 -13.94 11.36 -15.89
CA THR A 66 -14.80 11.21 -14.72
C THR A 66 -16.24 10.92 -15.14
N GLY A 67 -16.93 10.04 -14.40
CA GLY A 67 -18.32 9.66 -14.69
C GLY A 67 -18.51 8.58 -15.77
N VAL A 68 -17.44 8.09 -16.42
CA VAL A 68 -17.52 6.96 -17.37
C VAL A 68 -17.98 5.65 -16.70
N GLY A 69 -17.74 5.48 -15.40
CA GLY A 69 -17.99 4.21 -14.71
C GLY A 69 -16.81 3.24 -14.81
N LYS A 70 -15.59 3.78 -14.67
CA LYS A 70 -14.29 3.07 -14.74
C LYS A 70 -14.27 1.78 -13.94
N SER A 71 -14.74 1.81 -12.69
CA SER A 71 -14.70 0.66 -11.78
C SER A 71 -15.33 -0.58 -12.41
N LEU A 72 -16.60 -0.50 -12.83
CA LEU A 72 -17.27 -1.64 -13.45
C LEU A 72 -16.66 -2.03 -14.80
N ALA A 73 -16.20 -1.04 -15.57
CA ALA A 73 -15.58 -1.28 -16.88
C ALA A 73 -14.30 -2.12 -16.78
N TYR A 74 -13.47 -1.96 -15.74
CA TYR A 74 -12.35 -2.87 -15.51
C TYR A 74 -12.72 -4.10 -14.69
N LEU A 75 -13.67 -4.00 -13.74
CA LEU A 75 -14.01 -5.11 -12.83
C LEU A 75 -14.69 -6.28 -13.57
N VAL A 76 -15.67 -6.00 -14.42
CA VAL A 76 -16.44 -7.02 -15.15
C VAL A 76 -15.49 -7.92 -15.97
N PRO A 77 -14.72 -7.40 -16.95
CA PRO A 77 -13.81 -8.26 -17.72
C PRO A 77 -12.74 -8.92 -16.84
N SER A 78 -12.24 -8.24 -15.80
CA SER A 78 -11.22 -8.81 -14.91
C SER A 78 -11.72 -10.02 -14.13
N ILE A 79 -12.93 -9.99 -13.58
CA ILE A 79 -13.47 -11.13 -12.82
C ILE A 79 -13.83 -12.29 -13.75
N LEU A 80 -14.43 -12.01 -14.90
CA LEU A 80 -14.75 -13.04 -15.90
C LEU A 80 -13.45 -13.72 -16.39
N PHE A 81 -12.39 -12.96 -16.66
CA PHE A 81 -11.08 -13.49 -17.02
C PHE A 81 -10.43 -14.27 -15.86
N SER A 82 -10.45 -13.71 -14.65
CA SER A 82 -9.88 -14.35 -13.45
C SER A 82 -10.52 -15.72 -13.17
N ARG A 83 -11.84 -15.79 -13.22
CA ARG A 83 -12.60 -17.04 -12.98
C ARG A 83 -12.43 -18.05 -14.12
N SER A 84 -12.41 -17.60 -15.37
CA SER A 84 -12.25 -18.50 -16.53
C SER A 84 -10.83 -19.07 -16.65
N ARG A 85 -9.79 -18.29 -16.30
CA ARG A 85 -8.38 -18.68 -16.41
C ARG A 85 -7.74 -19.13 -15.10
N LYS A 86 -8.46 -19.03 -13.97
CA LYS A 86 -7.95 -19.29 -12.61
C LYS A 86 -6.70 -18.43 -12.33
N ARG A 87 -6.71 -17.19 -12.81
CA ARG A 87 -5.64 -16.20 -12.65
C ARG A 87 -6.13 -15.08 -11.73
N PRO A 88 -5.58 -14.89 -10.52
CA PRO A 88 -6.11 -13.89 -9.60
C PRO A 88 -5.92 -12.47 -10.16
N CYS A 89 -6.94 -11.64 -10.00
CA CYS A 89 -6.89 -10.22 -10.33
C CYS A 89 -6.38 -9.43 -9.11
N VAL A 90 -5.38 -8.58 -9.30
CA VAL A 90 -4.94 -7.62 -8.28
C VAL A 90 -5.37 -6.22 -8.71
N ILE A 91 -6.16 -5.55 -7.89
CA ILE A 91 -6.55 -4.15 -8.13
C ILE A 91 -5.81 -3.28 -7.12
N ALA A 92 -5.00 -2.37 -7.65
CA ALA A 92 -4.24 -1.42 -6.88
C ALA A 92 -4.88 -0.03 -7.04
N THR A 93 -5.33 0.55 -5.94
CA THR A 93 -5.89 1.91 -5.91
C THR A 93 -4.91 2.89 -5.27
N ASN A 94 -5.08 4.19 -5.49
CA ASN A 94 -4.23 5.16 -4.79
C ASN A 94 -4.57 5.26 -3.27
N THR A 95 -5.85 5.36 -2.92
CA THR A 95 -6.29 5.65 -1.55
C THR A 95 -7.15 4.55 -0.95
N ILE A 96 -7.20 4.49 0.39
CA ILE A 96 -8.04 3.53 1.13
C ILE A 96 -9.53 3.79 0.87
N SER A 97 -9.95 5.05 0.75
CA SER A 97 -11.36 5.39 0.44
C SER A 97 -11.80 4.88 -0.94
N LEU A 98 -10.91 4.82 -1.93
CA LEU A 98 -11.20 4.18 -3.21
C LEU A 98 -11.36 2.66 -3.06
N GLN A 99 -10.61 2.02 -2.14
CA GLN A 99 -10.77 0.60 -1.84
C GLN A 99 -12.12 0.30 -1.19
N GLU A 100 -12.53 1.14 -0.24
CA GLU A 100 -13.84 1.05 0.41
C GLU A 100 -14.96 1.23 -0.60
N GLN A 101 -14.83 2.19 -1.53
CA GLN A 101 -15.78 2.35 -2.61
C GLN A 101 -15.89 1.07 -3.47
N LEU A 102 -14.76 0.45 -3.83
CA LEU A 102 -14.76 -0.81 -4.56
C LEU A 102 -15.44 -1.93 -3.77
N LEU A 103 -15.14 -2.07 -2.48
CA LEU A 103 -15.66 -3.15 -1.64
C LEU A 103 -17.13 -3.01 -1.27
N ASP A 104 -17.58 -1.80 -0.95
CA ASP A 104 -18.91 -1.55 -0.40
C ASP A 104 -19.95 -1.24 -1.49
N LYS A 105 -19.50 -0.84 -2.69
CA LYS A 105 -20.39 -0.50 -3.80
C LYS A 105 -20.13 -1.32 -5.05
N ASP A 106 -18.92 -1.23 -5.62
CA ASP A 106 -18.67 -1.76 -6.97
C ASP A 106 -18.64 -3.30 -7.02
N VAL A 107 -18.03 -3.95 -6.01
CA VAL A 107 -18.00 -5.42 -5.86
C VAL A 107 -19.40 -5.99 -5.60
N PRO A 108 -20.22 -5.45 -4.67
CA PRO A 108 -21.61 -5.86 -4.51
C PRO A 108 -22.44 -5.66 -5.79
N ALA A 109 -22.27 -4.55 -6.49
CA ALA A 109 -22.95 -4.31 -7.76
C ALA A 109 -22.56 -5.34 -8.82
N LEU A 110 -21.27 -5.70 -8.91
CA LEU A 110 -20.80 -6.76 -9.79
C LEU A 110 -21.40 -8.12 -9.43
N ARG A 111 -21.50 -8.45 -8.14
CA ARG A 111 -22.13 -9.71 -7.70
C ARG A 111 -23.60 -9.78 -8.11
N LEU A 112 -24.35 -8.70 -7.91
CA LEU A 112 -25.74 -8.59 -8.34
C LEU A 112 -25.87 -8.75 -9.86
N LEU A 113 -24.99 -8.10 -10.62
CA LEU A 113 -24.95 -8.22 -12.08
C LEU A 113 -24.72 -9.67 -12.52
N LEU A 114 -23.69 -10.34 -11.98
CA LEU A 114 -23.36 -11.71 -12.34
C LEU A 114 -24.46 -12.71 -11.94
N ASP A 115 -25.07 -12.52 -10.77
CA ASP A 115 -26.17 -13.37 -10.30
C ASP A 115 -27.44 -13.23 -11.15
N GLY A 116 -27.71 -12.02 -11.64
CA GLY A 116 -28.84 -11.73 -12.53
C GLY A 116 -28.72 -12.27 -13.95
N ILE A 117 -27.54 -12.76 -14.36
CA ILE A 117 -27.29 -13.25 -15.71
C ILE A 117 -27.24 -14.79 -15.71
N SER A 118 -28.20 -15.41 -16.42
CA SER A 118 -28.22 -16.85 -16.63
C SER A 118 -26.93 -17.32 -17.30
N GLY A 119 -26.20 -18.23 -16.65
CA GLY A 119 -24.90 -18.73 -17.12
C GLY A 119 -23.68 -18.13 -16.40
N LEU A 120 -23.81 -16.93 -15.82
CA LEU A 120 -22.73 -16.27 -15.05
C LEU A 120 -22.95 -16.31 -13.53
N SER A 121 -24.12 -16.74 -13.06
CA SER A 121 -24.42 -16.86 -11.62
C SER A 121 -23.44 -17.77 -10.87
N LYS A 122 -22.84 -18.77 -11.55
CA LYS A 122 -21.77 -19.61 -10.99
C LYS A 122 -20.47 -18.84 -10.65
N TRP A 123 -20.36 -17.60 -11.09
CA TRP A 123 -19.20 -16.73 -10.88
C TRP A 123 -19.50 -15.54 -9.95
N SER A 124 -20.75 -15.38 -9.49
CA SER A 124 -21.12 -14.34 -8.52
C SER A 124 -20.48 -14.55 -7.14
N ASP A 125 -20.09 -15.79 -6.82
CA ASP A 125 -19.46 -16.20 -5.57
C ASP A 125 -17.94 -15.98 -5.50
N PHE A 126 -17.38 -15.17 -6.43
CA PHE A 126 -15.95 -14.91 -6.48
C PHE A 126 -15.43 -14.36 -5.14
N ARG A 127 -14.24 -14.82 -4.76
CA ARG A 127 -13.59 -14.50 -3.49
C ARG A 127 -12.81 -13.21 -3.62
N CYS A 128 -13.22 -12.19 -2.88
CA CYS A 128 -12.53 -10.91 -2.79
C CYS A 128 -11.78 -10.82 -1.47
N ALA A 129 -10.51 -10.42 -1.50
CA ALA A 129 -9.68 -10.17 -0.32
C ALA A 129 -9.15 -8.73 -0.34
N LEU A 130 -9.29 -8.02 0.79
CA LEU A 130 -8.67 -6.72 1.01
C LEU A 130 -7.33 -6.92 1.73
N LEU A 131 -6.27 -6.33 1.19
CA LEU A 131 -4.97 -6.31 1.84
C LEU A 131 -4.46 -4.87 1.97
N VAL A 132 -4.34 -4.40 3.21
CA VAL A 132 -3.81 -3.08 3.54
C VAL A 132 -2.45 -3.18 4.23
N GLY A 133 -1.76 -2.04 4.39
CA GLY A 133 -0.49 -1.98 5.12
C GLY A 133 -0.63 -2.54 6.54
N ARG A 134 0.39 -3.25 7.03
CA ARG A 134 0.35 -3.96 8.32
C ARG A 134 -0.08 -3.07 9.50
N ALA A 135 0.38 -1.82 9.53
CA ALA A 135 0.04 -0.83 10.56
C ALA A 135 -1.45 -0.42 10.58
N ASN A 136 -2.24 -0.80 9.58
CA ASN A 136 -3.69 -0.58 9.54
C ASN A 136 -4.50 -1.70 10.19
N TYR A 137 -3.88 -2.82 10.59
CA TYR A 137 -4.58 -3.89 11.31
C TYR A 137 -4.43 -3.74 12.81
N LEU A 138 -5.49 -4.05 13.56
CA LEU A 138 -5.44 -4.17 15.01
C LEU A 138 -4.60 -5.40 15.41
N CYS A 139 -3.74 -5.24 16.41
CA CYS A 139 -3.06 -6.34 17.07
C CYS A 139 -3.74 -6.65 18.41
N THR A 140 -4.51 -7.72 18.46
CA THR A 140 -5.21 -8.22 19.66
C THR A 140 -4.29 -8.38 20.88
N ASN A 141 -3.05 -8.83 20.65
CA ASN A 141 -2.04 -8.95 21.71
C ASN A 141 -1.61 -7.59 22.29
N ARG A 142 -1.39 -6.59 21.43
CA ARG A 142 -1.01 -5.23 21.87
C ARG A 142 -2.18 -4.51 22.52
N LEU A 143 -3.40 -4.69 22.00
CA LEU A 143 -4.61 -4.21 22.64
C LEU A 143 -4.76 -4.77 24.06
N ASN A 144 -4.64 -6.09 24.24
CA ASN A 144 -4.68 -6.72 25.55
C ASN A 144 -3.58 -6.19 26.49
N GLN A 145 -2.38 -5.95 25.97
CA GLN A 145 -1.28 -5.38 26.75
C GLN A 145 -1.56 -3.92 27.16
N ALA A 146 -2.08 -3.11 26.24
CA ALA A 146 -2.43 -1.73 26.50
C ALA A 146 -3.52 -1.64 27.60
N MET A 147 -4.52 -2.51 27.52
CA MET A 147 -5.61 -2.62 28.50
C MET A 147 -5.14 -3.11 29.89
N ARG A 148 -4.14 -3.99 29.95
CA ARG A 148 -3.68 -4.62 31.22
C ARG A 148 -2.72 -3.79 32.06
N GLY A 149 -2.14 -2.69 31.56
CA GLY A 149 -1.19 -1.93 32.37
C GLY A 149 -0.29 -0.91 31.66
N GLN A 150 -0.67 -0.39 30.49
CA GLN A 150 -0.09 0.86 29.97
C GLN A 150 -1.03 2.06 30.10
N SER A 151 -2.17 1.90 30.79
CA SER A 151 -3.13 2.96 31.05
C SER A 151 -2.49 4.21 31.68
N ASP A 152 -1.41 4.09 32.46
CA ASP A 152 -0.79 5.22 33.16
C ASP A 152 -0.04 6.21 32.24
N LEU A 153 0.20 5.85 30.98
CA LEU A 153 0.76 6.74 29.95
C LEU A 153 -0.32 7.44 29.10
N PHE A 154 -1.58 6.99 29.20
CA PHE A 154 -2.68 7.53 28.42
C PHE A 154 -3.53 8.47 29.28
N GLU A 155 -3.79 9.67 28.75
CA GLU A 155 -4.71 10.64 29.34
C GLU A 155 -6.16 10.13 29.27
N GLY A 156 -7.08 10.72 30.05
CA GLY A 156 -8.46 10.25 30.21
C GLY A 156 -9.19 9.96 28.89
N GLY A 157 -9.08 10.85 27.89
CA GLY A 157 -9.71 10.66 26.57
C GLY A 157 -9.08 9.52 25.75
N GLN A 158 -7.78 9.26 25.90
CA GLN A 158 -7.09 8.17 25.21
C GLN A 158 -7.44 6.80 25.79
N ARG A 159 -7.68 6.73 27.12
CA ARG A 159 -8.16 5.50 27.77
C ARG A 159 -9.55 5.12 27.30
N GLU A 160 -10.43 6.10 27.11
CA GLU A 160 -11.78 5.85 26.62
C GLU A 160 -11.76 5.33 25.18
N GLU A 161 -10.93 5.94 24.33
CA GLU A 161 -10.74 5.44 22.97
C GLU A 161 -10.16 4.02 22.94
N LEU A 162 -9.25 3.67 23.85
CA LEU A 162 -8.72 2.31 23.94
C LEU A 162 -9.79 1.29 24.31
N ARG A 163 -10.73 1.65 25.20
CA ARG A 163 -11.90 0.80 25.54
C ARG A 163 -12.82 0.63 24.34
N ARG A 164 -13.10 1.73 23.62
CA ARG A 164 -13.89 1.69 22.38
C ARG A 164 -13.30 0.74 21.34
N ILE A 165 -11.97 0.77 21.16
CA ILE A 165 -11.27 -0.18 20.26
C ILE A 165 -11.41 -1.62 20.78
N ALA A 166 -11.32 -1.83 22.10
CA ALA A 166 -11.47 -3.17 22.69
C ALA A 166 -12.88 -3.75 22.52
N GLU A 167 -13.91 -2.92 22.70
CA GLU A 167 -15.30 -3.30 22.46
C GLU A 167 -15.54 -3.65 20.99
N TRP A 168 -15.09 -2.80 20.07
CA TRP A 168 -15.15 -3.07 18.63
C TRP A 168 -14.43 -4.37 18.25
N ALA A 169 -13.24 -4.63 18.79
CA ALA A 169 -12.49 -5.85 18.51
C ALA A 169 -13.22 -7.13 18.93
N GLY A 170 -14.09 -7.06 19.94
CA GLY A 170 -14.83 -8.20 20.48
C GLY A 170 -16.12 -8.54 19.73
N SER A 171 -16.81 -7.54 19.17
CA SER A 171 -18.15 -7.74 18.61
C SER A 171 -18.42 -7.05 17.26
N GLY A 172 -17.56 -6.14 16.82
CA GLY A 172 -17.79 -5.30 15.64
C GLY A 172 -16.70 -5.34 14.57
N ALA A 173 -15.55 -5.97 14.82
CA ALA A 173 -14.44 -6.03 13.87
C ALA A 173 -14.64 -7.15 12.84
N GLY A 174 -14.78 -6.79 11.57
CA GLY A 174 -14.85 -7.73 10.44
C GLY A 174 -13.44 -8.18 10.01
N GLU A 175 -12.68 -7.22 9.47
CA GLU A 175 -11.30 -7.40 9.02
C GLU A 175 -10.29 -6.80 10.01
N GLY A 176 -10.76 -6.13 11.06
CA GLY A 176 -9.93 -5.54 12.10
C GLY A 176 -9.05 -4.41 11.58
N ILE A 177 -9.53 -3.68 10.58
CA ILE A 177 -8.84 -2.58 9.93
C ILE A 177 -9.23 -1.25 10.61
N ARG A 178 -8.27 -0.33 10.76
CA ARG A 178 -8.45 0.97 11.45
C ARG A 178 -9.68 1.73 10.96
N GLN A 179 -9.96 1.66 9.67
CA GLN A 179 -10.99 2.42 8.99
C GLN A 179 -12.41 1.92 9.27
N GLU A 180 -12.59 0.68 9.74
CA GLU A 180 -13.89 0.18 10.20
C GLU A 180 -14.43 0.94 11.43
N LEU A 181 -13.55 1.62 12.18
CA LEU A 181 -13.92 2.44 13.31
C LEU A 181 -14.37 3.84 12.85
N SER A 182 -15.65 4.16 13.09
CA SER A 182 -16.20 5.51 12.89
C SER A 182 -16.68 6.12 14.22
N PRO A 183 -16.11 7.26 14.68
CA PRO A 183 -15.00 8.01 14.08
C PRO A 183 -13.64 7.29 14.13
N VAL A 184 -12.73 7.63 13.22
CA VAL A 184 -11.39 7.03 13.14
C VAL A 184 -10.59 7.34 14.42
N PRO A 185 -9.92 6.35 15.04
CA PRO A 185 -9.17 6.57 16.26
C PRO A 185 -7.98 7.53 16.02
N PRO A 186 -7.62 8.37 17.01
CA PRO A 186 -6.42 9.19 16.96
C PRO A 186 -5.17 8.31 16.76
N ALA A 187 -4.23 8.79 15.93
CA ALA A 187 -3.03 8.03 15.58
C ALA A 187 -2.26 7.52 16.82
N VAL A 188 -2.17 8.32 17.88
CA VAL A 188 -1.47 7.96 19.13
C VAL A 188 -2.03 6.69 19.78
N VAL A 189 -3.35 6.55 19.80
CA VAL A 189 -3.99 5.38 20.40
C VAL A 189 -3.83 4.19 19.46
N TRP A 190 -4.01 4.41 18.17
CA TRP A 190 -3.87 3.36 17.15
C TRP A 190 -2.45 2.79 17.08
N ASP A 191 -1.43 3.65 17.08
CA ASP A 191 -0.02 3.27 17.05
C ASP A 191 0.39 2.41 18.24
N ALA A 192 -0.34 2.50 19.36
CA ALA A 192 -0.13 1.66 20.53
C ALA A 192 -0.66 0.23 20.36
N VAL A 193 -1.70 0.04 19.53
CA VAL A 193 -2.44 -1.22 19.40
C VAL A 193 -2.34 -1.89 18.02
N ASN A 194 -1.81 -1.21 17.01
CA ASN A 194 -1.72 -1.74 15.65
C ASN A 194 -0.72 -2.89 15.50
N ALA A 195 -0.83 -3.65 14.42
CA ALA A 195 0.15 -4.65 14.05
C ALA A 195 1.41 -3.98 13.50
N ASP A 196 2.58 -4.46 13.95
CA ASP A 196 3.86 -3.84 13.64
C ASP A 196 4.88 -4.88 13.18
N SER A 197 5.55 -4.62 12.04
CA SER A 197 6.54 -5.53 11.46
C SER A 197 7.70 -5.82 12.41
N SER A 198 8.15 -4.82 13.17
CA SER A 198 9.26 -4.91 14.13
C SER A 198 8.90 -5.72 15.38
N VAL A 199 7.61 -5.81 15.73
CA VAL A 199 7.16 -6.48 16.98
C VAL A 199 6.51 -7.84 16.73
N CYS A 200 5.79 -8.03 15.62
CA CYS A 200 5.05 -9.26 15.32
C CYS A 200 5.93 -10.54 15.48
N SER A 201 5.34 -11.60 16.05
CA SER A 201 5.92 -12.94 16.14
C SER A 201 5.04 -13.92 15.38
N SER A 202 5.66 -14.81 14.63
CA SER A 202 4.97 -15.84 13.87
C SER A 202 4.39 -16.97 14.73
N LYS A 203 4.87 -17.12 15.97
CA LYS A 203 4.39 -18.13 16.91
C LYS A 203 3.15 -17.68 17.71
N ARG A 204 3.10 -16.42 18.10
CA ARG A 204 2.03 -15.88 18.98
C ARG A 204 0.80 -15.39 18.23
N CYS A 205 0.87 -15.37 16.90
CA CYS A 205 -0.18 -14.87 16.05
C CYS A 205 -0.59 -16.01 15.10
N SER A 206 -1.88 -16.27 14.98
CA SER A 206 -2.44 -17.20 14.01
C SER A 206 -3.56 -16.51 13.24
N PRO A 207 -4.03 -17.03 12.09
CA PRO A 207 -5.17 -16.44 11.37
C PRO A 207 -6.44 -16.31 12.23
N GLU A 208 -6.62 -17.15 13.24
CA GLU A 208 -7.76 -17.10 14.16
C GLU A 208 -7.67 -15.96 15.19
N THR A 209 -6.46 -15.48 15.47
CA THR A 209 -6.19 -14.51 16.55
C THR A 209 -5.63 -13.18 16.06
N CYS A 210 -5.22 -13.10 14.79
CA CYS A 210 -4.55 -11.95 14.20
C CYS A 210 -5.17 -11.59 12.84
N PHE A 211 -5.83 -10.43 12.81
CA PHE A 211 -6.49 -9.87 11.63
C PHE A 211 -5.55 -9.77 10.40
N TYR A 212 -4.32 -9.30 10.59
CA TYR A 212 -3.33 -9.26 9.49
C TYR A 212 -3.04 -10.64 8.89
N ARG A 213 -2.92 -11.68 9.74
CA ARG A 213 -2.67 -13.05 9.27
C ARG A 213 -3.89 -13.66 8.61
N LYS A 214 -5.09 -13.36 9.12
CA LYS A 214 -6.36 -13.73 8.50
C LYS A 214 -6.45 -13.16 7.09
N ALA A 215 -6.21 -11.87 6.92
CA ALA A 215 -6.21 -11.20 5.63
C ALA A 215 -5.18 -11.82 4.67
N ARG A 216 -3.93 -12.02 5.11
CA ARG A 216 -2.89 -12.69 4.30
C ARG A 216 -3.26 -14.11 3.88
N ALA A 217 -3.87 -14.90 4.76
CA ALA A 217 -4.32 -16.25 4.43
C ALA A 217 -5.53 -16.27 3.47
N GLY A 218 -6.31 -15.18 3.43
CA GLY A 218 -7.42 -15.02 2.49
C GLY A 218 -6.95 -14.76 1.05
N VAL A 219 -5.81 -14.07 0.89
CA VAL A 219 -5.24 -13.70 -0.42
C VAL A 219 -4.93 -14.92 -1.28
N ASP A 220 -4.35 -15.99 -0.72
CA ASP A 220 -3.99 -17.21 -1.46
C ASP A 220 -5.19 -17.91 -2.12
N LYS A 221 -6.40 -17.60 -1.68
CA LYS A 221 -7.66 -18.19 -2.14
C LYS A 221 -8.54 -17.21 -2.91
N ALA A 222 -8.09 -15.96 -3.08
CA ALA A 222 -8.89 -14.91 -3.66
C ALA A 222 -8.85 -14.95 -5.19
N ASP A 223 -9.99 -14.68 -5.82
CA ASP A 223 -10.09 -14.42 -7.26
C ASP A 223 -9.81 -12.93 -7.56
N LEU A 224 -10.03 -12.06 -6.56
CA LEU A 224 -9.78 -10.62 -6.57
C LEU A 224 -9.06 -10.20 -5.28
N VAL A 225 -7.92 -9.53 -5.42
CA VAL A 225 -7.18 -8.94 -4.31
C VAL A 225 -7.15 -7.42 -4.48
N ILE A 226 -7.66 -6.68 -3.51
CA ILE A 226 -7.62 -5.21 -3.52
C ILE A 226 -6.50 -4.73 -2.60
N VAL A 227 -5.60 -3.91 -3.13
CA VAL A 227 -4.45 -3.30 -2.45
C VAL A 227 -4.37 -1.80 -2.77
N ASN A 228 -3.49 -1.06 -2.09
CA ASN A 228 -3.12 0.28 -2.54
C ASN A 228 -1.77 0.24 -3.28
N HIS A 229 -1.52 1.28 -4.08
CA HIS A 229 -0.26 1.49 -4.77
C HIS A 229 0.93 1.37 -3.81
N SER A 230 0.88 2.08 -2.67
CA SER A 230 1.96 2.06 -1.67
C SER A 230 2.31 0.65 -1.21
N LEU A 231 1.31 -0.19 -0.90
CA LEU A 231 1.55 -1.55 -0.45
C LEU A 231 2.08 -2.42 -1.58
N LEU A 232 1.50 -2.31 -2.79
CA LEU A 232 1.96 -3.07 -3.95
C LEU A 232 3.43 -2.77 -4.25
N PHE A 233 3.82 -1.50 -4.34
CA PHE A 233 5.21 -1.09 -4.55
C PHE A 233 6.12 -1.49 -3.39
N SER A 234 5.67 -1.37 -2.15
CA SER A 234 6.44 -1.83 -0.98
C SER A 234 6.68 -3.34 -1.00
N LEU A 235 5.70 -4.13 -1.44
CA LEU A 235 5.84 -5.58 -1.59
C LEU A 235 6.85 -5.90 -2.70
N MET A 236 6.73 -5.28 -3.88
CA MET A 236 7.67 -5.46 -4.98
C MET A 236 9.10 -5.03 -4.61
N GLY A 237 9.25 -3.90 -3.91
CA GLY A 237 10.54 -3.39 -3.43
C GLY A 237 11.21 -4.35 -2.46
N ALA A 238 10.42 -4.94 -1.54
CA ALA A 238 10.88 -5.97 -0.60
C ALA A 238 11.15 -7.35 -1.25
N GLY A 239 11.05 -7.45 -2.57
CA GLY A 239 11.27 -8.69 -3.32
C GLY A 239 10.12 -9.70 -3.17
N PHE A 240 8.93 -9.26 -2.75
CA PHE A 240 7.73 -10.08 -2.90
C PHE A 240 7.29 -10.05 -4.35
N GLY A 241 7.14 -11.24 -4.91
CA GLY A 241 6.72 -11.49 -6.27
C GLY A 241 7.08 -12.93 -6.62
N PRO A 242 6.56 -13.46 -7.73
CA PRO A 242 6.99 -14.75 -8.26
C PRO A 242 8.50 -14.75 -8.54
N GLU A 243 9.12 -15.92 -8.42
CA GLU A 243 10.50 -16.15 -8.87
C GLU A 243 10.63 -15.76 -10.36
N GLU A 244 11.86 -15.55 -10.86
CA GLU A 244 12.07 -15.08 -12.25
C GLU A 244 11.44 -16.01 -13.31
N ASP A 245 11.25 -17.29 -12.98
CA ASP A 245 10.65 -18.31 -13.85
C ASP A 245 9.12 -18.48 -13.69
N GLU A 246 8.47 -17.72 -12.79
CA GLU A 246 7.01 -17.75 -12.58
C GLU A 246 6.32 -16.50 -13.14
N ASP A 247 5.19 -16.70 -13.82
CA ASP A 247 4.35 -15.61 -14.32
C ASP A 247 3.68 -14.84 -13.17
N GLY A 248 3.30 -13.58 -13.43
CA GLY A 248 2.65 -12.70 -12.44
C GLY A 248 3.54 -11.58 -11.92
N VAL A 249 2.94 -10.71 -11.11
CA VAL A 249 3.53 -9.50 -10.54
C VAL A 249 3.73 -9.67 -9.03
N ILE A 250 2.67 -9.96 -8.27
CA ILE A 250 2.74 -10.09 -6.81
C ILE A 250 2.57 -11.55 -6.39
N PHE A 251 1.66 -12.26 -7.06
CA PHE A 251 1.34 -13.66 -6.85
C PHE A 251 1.54 -14.44 -8.15
N SER A 252 1.80 -15.74 -8.04
CA SER A 252 1.99 -16.60 -9.21
C SER A 252 0.73 -16.56 -10.10
N ASN A 253 0.95 -16.31 -11.40
CA ASN A 253 -0.04 -16.19 -12.47
C ASN A 253 -1.07 -15.05 -12.34
N ASP A 254 -0.82 -14.04 -11.50
CA ASP A 254 -1.72 -12.89 -11.38
C ASP A 254 -1.67 -11.95 -12.60
N PHE A 255 -2.57 -10.96 -12.60
CA PHE A 255 -2.50 -9.76 -13.45
C PHE A 255 -2.98 -8.56 -12.63
N VAL A 256 -2.62 -7.34 -13.04
CA VAL A 256 -2.80 -6.15 -12.21
C VAL A 256 -3.59 -5.07 -12.93
N VAL A 257 -4.53 -4.46 -12.20
CA VAL A 257 -5.22 -3.23 -12.59
C VAL A 257 -4.80 -2.10 -11.64
N PHE A 258 -4.16 -1.06 -12.16
CA PHE A 258 -3.87 0.18 -11.45
C PHE A 258 -4.97 1.20 -11.73
N ASP A 259 -5.71 1.57 -10.70
CA ASP A 259 -6.68 2.66 -10.73
C ASP A 259 -6.08 3.94 -10.15
N GLU A 260 -6.36 5.07 -10.79
CA GLU A 260 -5.63 6.31 -10.61
C GLU A 260 -4.13 6.17 -10.86
N ALA A 261 -3.80 5.48 -11.96
CA ALA A 261 -2.43 5.21 -12.38
C ALA A 261 -1.55 6.47 -12.56
N HIS A 262 -2.11 7.67 -12.67
CA HIS A 262 -1.33 8.91 -12.70
C HIS A 262 -0.44 9.12 -11.47
N GLU A 263 -0.84 8.57 -10.32
CA GLU A 263 -0.10 8.65 -9.04
C GLU A 263 1.05 7.63 -8.97
N MET A 264 1.06 6.65 -9.87
CA MET A 264 2.00 5.53 -9.88
C MET A 264 3.47 5.96 -9.82
N PRO A 265 3.96 6.96 -10.59
CA PRO A 265 5.38 7.34 -10.59
C PRO A 265 5.85 7.83 -9.21
N ASP A 266 5.06 8.70 -8.59
CA ASP A 266 5.40 9.30 -7.29
C ASP A 266 5.34 8.26 -6.17
N VAL A 267 4.29 7.43 -6.16
CA VAL A 267 4.14 6.37 -5.14
C VAL A 267 5.21 5.29 -5.32
N ALA A 268 5.54 4.90 -6.56
CA ALA A 268 6.61 3.95 -6.82
C ALA A 268 7.97 4.49 -6.34
N SER A 269 8.28 5.76 -6.62
CA SER A 269 9.51 6.40 -6.16
C SER A 269 9.64 6.39 -4.64
N GLU A 270 8.55 6.66 -3.91
CA GLU A 270 8.59 6.65 -2.44
C GLU A 270 8.71 5.25 -1.83
N HIS A 271 8.13 4.23 -2.46
CA HIS A 271 7.95 2.91 -1.84
C HIS A 271 8.82 1.78 -2.40
N LEU A 272 9.48 1.96 -3.55
CA LEU A 272 10.43 0.97 -4.09
C LEU A 272 11.79 1.02 -3.40
N GLY A 273 12.15 2.17 -2.81
CA GLY A 273 13.42 2.34 -2.11
C GLY A 273 13.42 1.82 -0.67
N LEU A 274 14.58 1.90 -0.02
CA LEU A 274 14.73 1.47 1.37
C LEU A 274 14.16 2.51 2.34
N SER A 275 13.58 2.03 3.44
CA SER A 275 13.22 2.87 4.58
C SER A 275 13.54 2.16 5.89
N LEU A 276 14.46 2.74 6.65
CA LEU A 276 14.90 2.22 7.94
C LEU A 276 14.73 3.29 9.02
N SER A 277 13.93 3.00 10.04
CA SER A 277 13.69 3.93 11.16
C SER A 277 14.46 3.54 12.41
N SER A 278 14.90 4.54 13.18
CA SER A 278 15.56 4.34 14.49
C SER A 278 14.71 3.48 15.43
N TRP A 279 13.42 3.79 15.46
CA TRP A 279 12.44 3.11 16.30
C TRP A 279 12.32 1.60 15.98
N ALA A 280 12.35 1.22 14.70
CA ALA A 280 12.22 -0.19 14.31
C ALA A 280 13.42 -1.04 14.80
N ILE A 281 14.63 -0.49 14.73
CA ILE A 281 15.84 -1.16 15.22
C ILE A 281 15.82 -1.23 16.76
N GLU A 282 15.56 -0.11 17.43
CA GLU A 282 15.47 -0.04 18.90
C GLU A 282 14.43 -1.02 19.47
N MET A 283 13.24 -1.10 18.87
CA MET A 283 12.20 -2.04 19.30
C MET A 283 12.61 -3.50 19.06
N SER A 284 13.31 -3.78 17.96
CA SER A 284 13.81 -5.14 17.68
C SER A 284 14.86 -5.56 18.71
N ILE A 285 15.79 -4.67 19.08
CA ILE A 285 16.78 -4.92 20.14
C ILE A 285 16.10 -5.13 21.50
N ARG A 286 15.16 -4.26 21.87
CA ARG A 286 14.42 -4.37 23.14
C ARG A 286 13.55 -5.61 23.25
N LYS A 287 13.09 -6.16 22.12
CA LYS A 287 12.34 -7.43 22.07
C LYS A 287 13.25 -8.62 22.40
N ILE A 288 14.52 -8.57 21.98
CA ILE A 288 15.52 -9.59 22.31
C ILE A 288 15.77 -9.61 23.81
N TYR A 289 16.07 -8.45 24.40
CA TYR A 289 16.17 -8.30 25.84
C TYR A 289 15.99 -6.83 26.25
N ASN A 290 15.25 -6.61 27.34
CA ASN A 290 15.08 -5.32 27.97
C ASN A 290 15.73 -5.36 29.36
N PRO A 291 16.91 -4.73 29.55
CA PRO A 291 17.64 -4.76 30.81
C PRO A 291 16.84 -4.24 32.01
N ARG A 292 16.09 -3.15 31.81
CA ARG A 292 15.29 -2.50 32.86
C ARG A 292 14.17 -3.41 33.39
N LYS A 293 13.54 -4.19 32.51
CA LYS A 293 12.43 -5.09 32.87
C LYS A 293 12.89 -6.53 33.10
N ARG A 294 14.15 -6.86 32.80
CA ARG A 294 14.71 -8.22 32.80
C ARG A 294 13.81 -9.22 32.04
N LYS A 295 13.31 -8.80 30.88
CA LYS A 295 12.38 -9.55 30.02
C LYS A 295 12.85 -9.54 28.58
N GLY A 296 12.54 -10.59 27.82
CA GLY A 296 12.89 -10.72 26.41
C GLY A 296 13.10 -12.19 26.03
N LEU A 297 13.49 -12.43 24.78
CA LEU A 297 13.80 -13.76 24.25
C LEU A 297 15.00 -14.39 24.97
N LEU A 298 16.01 -13.58 25.33
CA LEU A 298 17.21 -14.06 26.02
C LEU A 298 17.09 -14.11 27.54
N ALA A 299 15.95 -13.72 28.13
CA ALA A 299 15.82 -13.59 29.58
C ALA A 299 16.02 -14.89 30.36
N LYS A 300 15.80 -16.06 29.74
CA LYS A 300 15.98 -17.39 30.37
C LYS A 300 17.12 -18.21 29.78
N SER A 301 17.49 -17.94 28.54
CA SER A 301 18.37 -18.76 27.71
C SER A 301 19.68 -18.05 27.32
N GLY A 302 19.77 -16.74 27.52
CA GLY A 302 20.99 -15.97 27.26
C GLY A 302 22.00 -16.09 28.41
N ARG A 303 23.27 -16.20 28.05
CA ARG A 303 24.41 -16.06 28.97
C ARG A 303 24.63 -14.57 29.28
N PRO A 304 25.36 -14.22 30.36
CA PRO A 304 25.71 -12.82 30.64
C PRO A 304 26.32 -12.08 29.45
N SER A 305 27.24 -12.74 28.72
CA SER A 305 27.85 -12.19 27.50
C SER A 305 26.86 -11.90 26.36
N ASP A 306 25.76 -12.66 26.28
CA ASP A 306 24.71 -12.44 25.29
C ASP A 306 23.84 -11.24 25.68
N LEU A 307 23.64 -11.01 26.98
CA LEU A 307 22.96 -9.82 27.49
C LEU A 307 23.81 -8.57 27.31
N ASP A 308 25.12 -8.66 27.56
CA ASP A 308 26.08 -7.58 27.29
C ASP A 308 26.07 -7.20 25.80
N ALA A 309 25.99 -8.18 24.90
CA ALA A 309 25.87 -7.92 23.46
C ALA A 309 24.59 -7.15 23.08
N VAL A 310 23.49 -7.34 23.81
CA VAL A 310 22.26 -6.56 23.62
C VAL A 310 22.45 -5.12 24.08
N GLU A 311 23.06 -4.91 25.25
CA GLU A 311 23.34 -3.58 25.79
C GLU A 311 24.32 -2.79 24.92
N ASP A 312 25.41 -3.43 24.48
CA ASP A 312 26.39 -2.89 23.52
C ASP A 312 25.68 -2.42 22.23
N ALA A 313 24.75 -3.23 21.70
CA ALA A 313 24.00 -2.90 20.51
C ALA A 313 22.98 -1.77 20.74
N GLU A 314 22.24 -1.76 21.86
CA GLU A 314 21.29 -0.68 22.19
C GLU A 314 22.01 0.66 22.31
N LEU A 315 23.18 0.69 22.98
CA LEU A 315 24.02 1.88 23.10
C LEU A 315 24.53 2.35 21.73
N ALA A 316 25.11 1.46 20.93
CA ALA A 316 25.67 1.84 19.64
C ALA A 316 24.60 2.35 18.66
N VAL A 317 23.39 1.77 18.68
CA VAL A 317 22.25 2.27 17.89
C VAL A 317 21.79 3.65 18.40
N SER A 318 21.66 3.82 19.72
CA SER A 318 21.30 5.10 20.32
C SER A 318 22.30 6.20 19.96
N ASP A 319 23.60 5.93 20.08
CA ASP A 319 24.67 6.89 19.78
C ASP A 319 24.71 7.24 18.30
N PHE A 320 24.53 6.27 17.41
CA PHE A 320 24.44 6.49 15.97
C PHE A 320 23.28 7.43 15.61
N PHE A 321 22.05 7.13 16.06
CA PHE A 321 20.91 7.98 15.75
C PHE A 321 20.98 9.33 16.46
N HIS A 322 21.57 9.42 17.65
CA HIS A 322 21.86 10.70 18.29
C HIS A 322 22.83 11.54 17.46
N HIS A 323 23.89 10.93 16.92
CA HIS A 323 24.81 11.59 15.99
C HIS A 323 24.07 12.10 14.74
N LEU A 324 23.23 11.26 14.10
CA LEU A 324 22.42 11.68 12.94
C LEU A 324 21.48 12.83 13.29
N HIS A 325 20.90 12.80 14.50
CA HIS A 325 20.10 13.90 15.00
C HIS A 325 20.95 15.17 15.07
N VAL A 326 21.97 15.21 15.92
CA VAL A 326 22.66 16.45 16.24
C VAL A 326 23.52 16.96 15.08
N ASN A 327 24.30 16.08 14.45
CA ASN A 327 25.36 16.46 13.52
C ASN A 327 24.92 16.47 12.05
N SER A 328 24.10 15.50 11.64
CA SER A 328 23.71 15.37 10.24
C SER A 328 22.46 16.20 9.91
N LEU A 329 21.38 16.04 10.68
CA LEU A 329 20.12 16.75 10.46
C LEU A 329 20.10 18.15 11.08
N GLY A 330 20.67 18.33 12.28
CA GLY A 330 20.71 19.62 12.97
C GLY A 330 19.32 20.23 13.18
N LYS A 331 19.03 21.36 12.54
CA LYS A 331 17.70 22.02 12.56
C LYS A 331 16.80 21.65 11.37
N LYS A 332 17.31 20.90 10.40
CA LYS A 332 16.56 20.51 9.20
C LYS A 332 15.78 19.23 9.47
N ASP A 333 14.60 19.14 8.87
CA ASP A 333 13.78 17.92 8.93
C ASP A 333 14.20 16.88 7.88
N ARG A 334 14.93 17.30 6.84
CA ARG A 334 15.45 16.43 5.78
C ARG A 334 16.83 16.87 5.31
N VAL A 335 17.75 15.92 5.13
CA VAL A 335 19.11 16.14 4.61
C VAL A 335 19.50 15.02 3.65
N ARG A 336 19.93 15.39 2.44
CA ARG A 336 20.42 14.44 1.43
C ARG A 336 21.85 14.00 1.77
N LEU A 337 22.14 12.71 1.62
CA LEU A 337 23.48 12.16 1.73
C LEU A 337 24.13 12.18 0.35
N LEU A 338 25.30 12.83 0.24
CA LEU A 338 26.00 13.05 -1.04
C LEU A 338 27.35 12.34 -1.11
N GLU A 339 27.96 12.07 0.04
CA GLU A 339 29.33 11.53 0.13
C GLU A 339 29.36 10.29 1.03
N LYS A 340 30.10 9.27 0.57
CA LYS A 340 30.34 8.02 1.30
C LYS A 340 31.21 8.29 2.53
N GLY A 341 31.02 7.50 3.59
CA GLY A 341 31.84 7.60 4.82
C GLY A 341 31.54 8.82 5.69
N THR A 342 30.44 9.53 5.44
CA THR A 342 29.99 10.65 6.28
C THR A 342 29.28 10.19 7.56
N LEU A 343 28.83 8.93 7.60
CA LEU A 343 28.09 8.37 8.72
C LEU A 343 28.99 7.48 9.60
N PRO A 344 28.78 7.46 10.94
CA PRO A 344 29.54 6.60 11.85
C PRO A 344 29.36 5.10 11.54
N LEU A 345 30.42 4.31 11.74
CA LEU A 345 30.46 2.86 11.47
C LEU A 345 30.44 2.00 12.75
N GLU A 346 30.49 2.65 13.91
CA GLU A 346 30.65 2.03 15.22
C GLU A 346 29.45 1.16 15.62
N LEU A 347 28.29 1.31 14.96
CA LEU A 347 27.13 0.45 15.18
C LEU A 347 27.24 -0.94 14.55
N PHE A 348 28.04 -1.12 13.50
CA PHE A 348 28.10 -2.38 12.76
C PHE A 348 28.67 -3.54 13.61
N PRO A 349 29.79 -3.39 14.34
CA PRO A 349 30.34 -4.50 15.13
C PRO A 349 29.42 -4.97 16.27
N PRO A 350 28.81 -4.10 17.12
CA PRO A 350 27.87 -4.52 18.16
C PRO A 350 26.63 -5.22 17.60
N LEU A 351 26.02 -4.69 16.54
CA LEU A 351 24.87 -5.33 15.89
C LEU A 351 25.23 -6.68 15.27
N SER A 352 26.40 -6.80 14.64
CA SER A 352 26.87 -8.07 14.06
C SER A 352 27.20 -9.11 15.13
N LYS A 353 27.76 -8.68 16.27
CA LYS A 353 27.97 -9.54 17.46
C LYS A 353 26.63 -10.05 17.98
N LEU A 354 25.65 -9.16 18.18
CA LEU A 354 24.31 -9.54 18.62
C LEU A 354 23.65 -10.53 17.65
N CYS A 355 23.73 -10.30 16.34
CA CYS A 355 23.20 -11.21 15.33
C CYS A 355 23.78 -12.63 15.48
N ARG A 356 25.11 -12.76 15.64
CA ARG A 356 25.77 -14.05 15.87
C ARG A 356 25.33 -14.69 17.19
N CYS A 357 25.26 -13.93 18.28
CA CYS A 357 24.77 -14.42 19.57
C CYS A 357 23.37 -15.02 19.46
N LEU A 358 22.46 -14.39 18.71
CA LEU A 358 21.11 -14.94 18.50
C LEU A 358 21.12 -16.28 17.77
N VAL A 359 21.98 -16.43 16.76
CA VAL A 359 22.12 -17.70 16.02
C VAL A 359 22.67 -18.79 16.94
N GLU A 360 23.72 -18.51 17.70
CA GLU A 360 24.31 -19.46 18.67
C GLU A 360 23.28 -19.91 19.72
N VAL A 361 22.53 -18.97 20.31
CA VAL A 361 21.50 -19.29 21.30
C VAL A 361 20.33 -20.08 20.66
N ALA A 362 20.00 -19.79 19.39
CA ALA A 362 18.97 -20.53 18.66
C ALA A 362 19.41 -21.99 18.39
N GLU A 363 20.68 -22.21 18.09
CA GLU A 363 21.23 -23.57 17.89
C GLU A 363 21.34 -24.34 19.21
N GLY A 364 21.66 -23.66 20.30
CA GLY A 364 21.81 -24.27 21.63
C GLY A 364 20.51 -24.48 22.42
N THR A 365 19.39 -23.89 22.01
CA THR A 365 18.11 -24.08 22.72
C THR A 365 17.39 -25.35 22.26
N GLU A 366 16.78 -26.09 23.18
CA GLU A 366 15.92 -27.26 22.87
C GLU A 366 14.49 -26.85 22.50
N ASP A 367 14.04 -25.64 22.86
CA ASP A 367 12.72 -25.12 22.53
C ASP A 367 12.67 -24.71 21.05
N GLU A 368 12.08 -25.57 20.21
CA GLU A 368 11.90 -25.34 18.76
C GLU A 368 11.30 -23.98 18.44
N SER A 369 10.40 -23.54 19.30
CA SER A 369 9.68 -22.31 19.08
C SER A 369 10.55 -21.08 19.36
N LEU A 370 11.35 -21.15 20.42
CA LEU A 370 12.29 -20.10 20.77
C LEU A 370 13.40 -20.05 19.72
N ARG A 371 13.85 -21.21 19.23
CA ARG A 371 14.77 -21.33 18.11
C ARG A 371 14.26 -20.59 16.88
N LEU A 372 13.01 -20.80 16.48
CA LEU A 372 12.41 -20.10 15.34
C LEU A 372 12.29 -18.59 15.59
N GLU A 373 11.88 -18.15 16.78
CA GLU A 373 11.81 -16.71 17.12
C GLU A 373 13.18 -16.04 17.09
N LEU A 374 14.21 -16.68 17.65
CA LEU A 374 15.59 -16.18 17.64
C LEU A 374 16.15 -16.11 16.22
N LYS A 375 15.91 -17.14 15.38
CA LYS A 375 16.29 -17.13 13.96
C LYS A 375 15.60 -16.01 13.17
N ASP A 376 14.31 -15.76 13.42
CA ASP A 376 13.58 -14.64 12.79
C ASP A 376 14.16 -13.27 13.22
N GLN A 377 14.47 -13.10 14.51
CA GLN A 377 15.10 -11.85 14.99
C GLN A 377 16.53 -11.68 14.45
N ALA A 378 17.32 -12.75 14.35
CA ALA A 378 18.64 -12.71 13.74
C ALA A 378 18.54 -12.31 12.26
N LYS A 379 17.64 -12.94 11.48
CA LYS A 379 17.39 -12.57 10.08
C LYS A 379 16.96 -11.12 9.92
N ARG A 380 16.14 -10.61 10.84
CA ARG A 380 15.70 -9.20 10.85
C ARG A 380 16.83 -8.23 11.15
N LEU A 381 17.64 -8.50 12.18
CA LEU A 381 18.83 -7.70 12.48
C LEU A 381 19.82 -7.71 11.32
N GLN A 382 20.01 -8.86 10.67
CA GLN A 382 20.83 -8.95 9.47
C GLN A 382 20.26 -8.09 8.32
N GLY A 383 18.95 -8.08 8.14
CA GLY A 383 18.27 -7.18 7.20
C GLY A 383 18.57 -5.70 7.49
N TYR A 384 18.49 -5.27 8.76
CA TYR A 384 18.86 -3.92 9.14
C TYR A 384 20.34 -3.62 8.89
N LEU A 385 21.25 -4.54 9.20
CA LEU A 385 22.68 -4.39 8.90
C LEU A 385 22.93 -4.21 7.39
N ASN A 386 22.24 -4.98 6.56
CA ASN A 386 22.35 -4.87 5.11
C ASN A 386 21.84 -3.50 4.62
N SER A 387 20.66 -3.08 5.07
CA SER A 387 20.10 -1.76 4.73
C SER A 387 20.96 -0.60 5.25
N LEU A 388 21.52 -0.71 6.46
CA LEU A 388 22.46 0.27 7.00
C LEU A 388 23.70 0.37 6.14
N SER A 389 24.31 -0.76 5.78
CA SER A 389 25.50 -0.77 4.93
C SER A 389 25.20 -0.20 3.54
N GLU A 390 24.04 -0.48 2.97
CA GLU A 390 23.63 0.10 1.69
C GLU A 390 23.57 1.63 1.73
N ILE A 391 22.97 2.19 2.78
CA ILE A 391 22.78 3.64 2.92
C ILE A 391 24.07 4.34 3.34
N VAL A 392 24.84 3.77 4.26
CA VAL A 392 26.09 4.38 4.75
C VAL A 392 27.15 4.44 3.64
N ASP A 393 27.23 3.39 2.82
CA ASP A 393 28.20 3.32 1.72
C ASP A 393 27.65 3.88 0.40
N LEU A 394 26.39 4.36 0.37
CA LEU A 394 25.69 4.81 -0.85
C LEU A 394 25.91 3.81 -2.00
N LYS A 395 25.60 2.53 -1.75
CA LYS A 395 26.06 1.43 -2.62
C LYS A 395 25.46 1.47 -4.02
N ASP A 396 24.21 1.89 -4.14
CA ASP A 396 23.53 2.03 -5.42
C ASP A 396 23.72 3.45 -5.96
N GLU A 397 24.56 3.59 -6.98
CA GLU A 397 24.82 4.86 -7.66
C GLU A 397 23.60 5.36 -8.44
N LYS A 398 22.64 4.49 -8.74
CA LYS A 398 21.36 4.84 -9.35
C LYS A 398 20.30 5.24 -8.32
N SER A 399 20.65 5.37 -7.04
CA SER A 399 19.71 5.77 -5.99
C SER A 399 20.09 7.09 -5.32
N VAL A 400 19.08 7.81 -4.83
CA VAL A 400 19.25 8.94 -3.92
C VAL A 400 19.05 8.49 -2.48
N TYR A 401 19.85 9.03 -1.58
CA TYR A 401 19.81 8.70 -0.15
C TYR A 401 19.56 9.95 0.68
N TRP A 402 18.72 9.86 1.69
CA TRP A 402 18.47 10.98 2.61
C TRP A 402 18.12 10.52 4.01
N LEU A 403 18.33 11.44 4.95
CA LEU A 403 17.86 11.38 6.31
C LEU A 403 16.59 12.22 6.41
N GLU A 404 15.61 11.75 7.17
CA GLU A 404 14.45 12.56 7.53
C GLU A 404 14.03 12.33 8.99
N ARG A 405 13.39 13.34 9.57
CA ARG A 405 12.80 13.26 10.91
C ARG A 405 11.29 13.22 10.84
N THR A 406 10.70 12.35 11.65
CA THR A 406 9.25 12.20 11.77
C THR A 406 8.80 12.02 13.23
N GLY A 407 7.49 11.99 13.44
CA GLY A 407 6.84 11.76 14.73
C GLY A 407 6.57 13.04 15.53
N LYS A 408 5.73 12.94 16.56
CA LYS A 408 5.20 14.08 17.36
C LYS A 408 6.25 15.04 17.97
N LYS A 409 7.52 14.63 18.05
CA LYS A 409 8.64 15.42 18.60
C LYS A 409 9.90 15.38 17.71
N ASN A 410 9.78 14.97 16.44
CA ASN A 410 10.92 14.77 15.52
C ASN A 410 12.01 13.85 16.11
N GLN A 411 11.59 12.84 16.87
CA GLN A 411 12.47 11.90 17.56
C GLN A 411 12.80 10.66 16.74
N ILE A 412 11.98 10.33 15.74
CA ILE A 412 12.21 9.18 14.88
C ILE A 412 13.01 9.65 13.67
N ILE A 413 14.18 9.05 13.47
CA ILE A 413 15.03 9.32 12.31
C ILE A 413 14.84 8.17 11.34
N HIS A 414 14.59 8.50 10.08
CA HIS A 414 14.57 7.55 8.98
C HIS A 414 15.79 7.77 8.09
N LEU A 415 16.42 6.67 7.75
CA LEU A 415 17.36 6.57 6.63
C LEU A 415 16.57 6.01 5.46
N ARG A 416 16.55 6.75 4.34
CA ARG A 416 15.81 6.35 3.14
C ARG A 416 16.70 6.31 1.91
N SER A 417 16.33 5.44 0.98
CA SER A 417 16.79 5.50 -0.40
C SER A 417 15.59 5.51 -1.35
N ALA A 418 15.79 5.97 -2.58
CA ALA A 418 14.86 5.83 -3.69
C ALA A 418 15.63 5.81 -5.01
N PRO A 419 15.22 5.01 -6.01
CA PRO A 419 15.87 5.01 -7.32
C PRO A 419 15.73 6.38 -8.01
N LEU A 420 16.79 6.82 -8.67
CA LEU A 420 16.81 8.02 -9.52
C LEU A 420 15.90 7.85 -10.74
N ASP A 421 15.84 6.63 -11.27
CA ASP A 421 15.03 6.26 -12.41
C ASP A 421 14.11 5.09 -12.05
N ILE A 422 12.85 5.41 -11.75
CA ILE A 422 11.81 4.41 -11.47
C ILE A 422 11.41 3.63 -12.72
N SER A 423 11.70 4.15 -13.91
CA SER A 423 11.29 3.55 -15.19
C SER A 423 11.97 2.21 -15.43
N GLU A 424 13.26 2.09 -15.10
CA GLU A 424 14.01 0.83 -15.20
C GLU A 424 13.45 -0.21 -14.22
N VAL A 425 13.21 0.19 -12.97
CA VAL A 425 12.73 -0.72 -11.93
C VAL A 425 11.33 -1.25 -12.25
N LEU A 426 10.42 -0.39 -12.70
CA LEU A 426 9.07 -0.80 -13.09
C LEU A 426 9.09 -1.64 -14.36
N ARG A 427 9.95 -1.32 -15.32
CA ARG A 427 10.09 -2.16 -16.52
C ARG A 427 10.49 -3.58 -16.16
N GLU A 428 11.50 -3.75 -15.33
CA GLU A 428 11.99 -5.09 -14.94
C GLU A 428 11.00 -5.82 -14.03
N ARG A 429 10.48 -5.16 -12.99
CA ARG A 429 9.69 -5.82 -11.94
C ARG A 429 8.20 -5.93 -12.25
N LEU A 430 7.67 -5.08 -13.13
CA LEU A 430 6.24 -4.99 -13.43
C LEU A 430 5.93 -5.27 -14.90
N PHE A 431 6.49 -4.50 -15.83
CA PHE A 431 6.05 -4.55 -17.24
C PHE A 431 6.68 -5.66 -18.09
N SER A 432 7.84 -6.18 -17.69
CA SER A 432 8.52 -7.30 -18.38
C SER A 432 8.08 -8.67 -17.86
N ARG A 433 7.25 -8.70 -16.82
CA ARG A 433 6.61 -9.94 -16.36
C ARG A 433 5.59 -10.39 -17.41
N GLN A 434 5.39 -11.69 -17.59
CA GLN A 434 4.38 -12.26 -18.51
C GLN A 434 2.96 -12.11 -17.91
N ALA A 435 2.60 -10.89 -17.54
CA ALA A 435 1.34 -10.54 -16.90
C ALA A 435 0.81 -9.23 -17.51
N SER A 436 -0.50 -9.21 -17.80
CA SER A 436 -1.16 -7.99 -18.25
C SER A 436 -1.21 -6.95 -17.13
N VAL A 437 -0.74 -5.74 -17.43
CA VAL A 437 -0.89 -4.58 -16.54
C VAL A 437 -1.85 -3.59 -17.20
N VAL A 438 -3.02 -3.42 -16.57
CA VAL A 438 -4.03 -2.44 -16.97
C VAL A 438 -3.85 -1.19 -16.11
N MET A 439 -3.67 -0.03 -16.72
CA MET A 439 -3.51 1.25 -16.04
C MET A 439 -4.62 2.17 -16.50
N THR A 440 -5.40 2.69 -15.55
CA THR A 440 -6.52 3.60 -15.84
C THR A 440 -6.50 4.81 -14.92
N SER A 441 -6.86 5.96 -15.46
CA SER A 441 -7.13 7.18 -14.70
C SER A 441 -7.89 8.20 -15.57
N ALA A 442 -8.44 9.23 -14.93
CA ALA A 442 -9.05 10.35 -15.63
C ALA A 442 -8.03 11.31 -16.27
N THR A 443 -6.76 11.24 -15.90
CA THR A 443 -5.73 12.22 -16.31
C THR A 443 -4.37 11.56 -16.55
N LEU A 444 -4.22 10.80 -17.63
CA LEU A 444 -2.94 10.17 -18.03
C LEU A 444 -2.22 10.94 -19.14
N THR A 445 -2.96 11.71 -19.93
CA THR A 445 -2.51 12.33 -21.15
C THR A 445 -2.41 13.84 -21.02
N ARG A 446 -1.43 14.40 -21.73
CA ARG A 446 -1.31 15.84 -21.93
C ARG A 446 -1.58 16.14 -23.40
N LYS A 447 -2.68 16.85 -23.69
CA LYS A 447 -3.18 17.08 -25.07
C LYS A 447 -3.43 15.77 -25.83
N GLY A 448 -3.96 14.75 -25.16
CA GLY A 448 -4.31 13.46 -25.79
C GLY A 448 -3.11 12.54 -26.08
N LYS A 449 -1.93 12.83 -25.53
CA LYS A 449 -0.75 11.93 -25.62
C LYS A 449 -0.28 11.51 -24.24
N ALA A 450 -0.02 10.22 -24.06
CA ALA A 450 0.46 9.65 -22.81
C ALA A 450 2.00 9.55 -22.70
N GLU A 451 2.75 10.10 -23.65
CA GLU A 451 4.23 9.95 -23.73
C GLU A 451 4.96 10.34 -22.44
N SER A 452 4.52 11.40 -21.76
CA SER A 452 5.13 11.82 -20.50
C SER A 452 4.97 10.74 -19.42
N PHE A 453 3.77 10.17 -19.31
CA PHE A 453 3.49 9.10 -18.35
C PHE A 453 4.29 7.84 -18.71
N LYS A 454 4.21 7.39 -19.97
CA LYS A 454 4.95 6.22 -20.47
C LYS A 454 6.45 6.31 -20.20
N THR A 455 7.05 7.48 -20.45
CA THR A 455 8.47 7.72 -20.20
C THR A 455 8.79 7.63 -18.71
N MET A 456 7.98 8.24 -17.83
CA MET A 456 8.20 8.19 -16.38
C MET A 456 8.16 6.77 -15.84
N VAL A 457 7.19 5.95 -16.27
CA VAL A 457 7.04 4.57 -15.77
C VAL A 457 7.86 3.53 -16.55
N GLY A 458 8.45 3.88 -17.69
CA GLY A 458 9.27 2.97 -18.50
C GLY A 458 8.48 2.00 -19.36
N LEU A 459 7.31 2.43 -19.84
CA LEU A 459 6.38 1.62 -20.61
C LEU A 459 6.60 1.83 -22.11
N GLU A 460 7.13 0.80 -22.79
CA GLU A 460 7.46 0.87 -24.23
C GLU A 460 6.36 0.28 -25.12
N ALA A 461 5.96 -0.97 -24.87
CA ALA A 461 4.91 -1.66 -25.61
C ALA A 461 3.61 -1.67 -24.82
N VAL A 462 2.64 -0.87 -25.25
CA VAL A 462 1.34 -0.75 -24.59
C VAL A 462 0.24 -0.42 -25.60
N ARG A 463 -0.95 -0.96 -25.39
CA ARG A 463 -2.16 -0.48 -26.04
C ARG A 463 -2.64 0.80 -25.35
N GLU A 464 -2.99 1.82 -26.13
CA GLU A 464 -3.55 3.07 -25.61
C GLU A 464 -5.04 3.18 -25.95
N GLY A 465 -5.83 3.73 -25.04
CA GLY A 465 -7.23 4.10 -25.27
C GLY A 465 -7.58 5.39 -24.51
N ILE A 466 -8.44 6.23 -25.08
CA ILE A 466 -8.85 7.50 -24.46
C ILE A 466 -10.33 7.71 -24.73
N VAL A 467 -11.11 7.86 -23.67
CA VAL A 467 -12.52 8.25 -23.72
C VAL A 467 -12.77 9.48 -22.85
N ASN A 468 -13.53 10.43 -23.40
CA ASN A 468 -13.85 11.66 -22.70
C ASN A 468 -14.91 11.43 -21.62
N SER A 469 -15.06 12.39 -20.71
CA SER A 469 -16.18 12.38 -19.78
C SER A 469 -17.50 12.55 -20.54
N PRO A 470 -18.55 11.77 -20.21
CA PRO A 470 -19.86 11.88 -20.84
C PRO A 470 -20.64 13.12 -20.37
N PHE A 471 -20.13 13.88 -19.39
CA PHE A 471 -20.83 15.03 -18.84
C PHE A 471 -20.84 16.22 -19.81
N ASP A 472 -22.00 16.85 -19.96
CA ASP A 472 -22.12 18.11 -20.70
C ASP A 472 -21.64 19.29 -19.85
N TYR A 473 -20.32 19.52 -19.86
CA TYR A 473 -19.72 20.65 -19.16
C TYR A 473 -20.18 22.01 -19.71
N ARG A 474 -20.53 22.12 -21.00
CA ARG A 474 -20.94 23.40 -21.59
C ARG A 474 -22.25 23.90 -21.01
N SER A 475 -23.20 22.99 -20.78
CA SER A 475 -24.50 23.34 -20.21
C SER A 475 -24.48 23.38 -18.68
N ASN A 476 -23.58 22.63 -18.03
CA ASN A 476 -23.59 22.43 -16.58
C ASN A 476 -22.47 23.16 -15.81
N MET A 477 -21.50 23.79 -16.49
CA MET A 477 -20.37 24.46 -15.82
C MET A 477 -20.09 25.84 -16.41
N HIS A 478 -19.86 26.81 -15.52
CA HIS A 478 -19.35 28.13 -15.88
C HIS A 478 -17.99 28.37 -15.21
N ILE A 479 -16.97 28.68 -16.00
CA ILE A 479 -15.66 29.08 -15.49
C ILE A 479 -15.61 30.59 -15.44
N ARG A 480 -15.31 31.15 -14.26
CA ARG A 480 -15.11 32.59 -14.06
C ARG A 480 -13.68 32.85 -13.58
N ILE A 481 -12.99 33.75 -14.26
CA ILE A 481 -11.63 34.15 -13.92
C ILE A 481 -11.69 35.59 -13.41
N LEU A 482 -11.22 35.83 -12.19
CA LEU A 482 -11.13 37.18 -11.61
C LEU A 482 -9.90 37.88 -12.19
N GLY A 483 -10.11 38.86 -13.06
CA GLY A 483 -9.02 39.59 -13.72
C GLY A 483 -8.46 40.77 -12.89
N ASP A 484 -9.11 41.10 -11.79
CA ASP A 484 -8.85 42.27 -10.93
C ASP A 484 -8.29 41.90 -9.54
N CYS A 485 -8.13 40.61 -9.25
CA CYS A 485 -7.56 40.17 -7.98
C CYS A 485 -6.04 40.38 -7.97
N PRO A 486 -5.47 41.01 -6.93
CA PRO A 486 -4.02 41.27 -6.87
C PRO A 486 -3.23 39.97 -6.73
N GLU A 487 -2.04 39.90 -7.32
CA GLU A 487 -1.21 38.70 -7.22
C GLU A 487 -0.71 38.44 -5.78
N PRO A 488 -0.52 37.16 -5.39
CA PRO A 488 0.02 36.80 -4.08
C PRO A 488 1.50 37.19 -3.97
N SER A 489 1.78 38.41 -3.52
CA SER A 489 3.16 38.88 -3.29
C SER A 489 3.77 38.32 -2.00
N GLU A 490 5.09 38.07 -1.99
CA GLU A 490 5.80 37.63 -0.77
C GLU A 490 5.89 38.72 0.31
N GLN A 491 5.90 39.99 -0.09
CA GLN A 491 6.13 41.13 0.82
C GLN A 491 4.86 41.58 1.53
N ASN A 492 3.69 41.51 0.87
CA ASN A 492 2.40 41.81 1.47
C ASN A 492 1.28 40.99 0.83
N ARG A 493 0.82 39.95 1.54
CA ARG A 493 -0.29 39.08 1.11
C ARG A 493 -1.68 39.62 1.46
N SER A 494 -1.77 40.66 2.29
CA SER A 494 -3.05 41.14 2.83
C SER A 494 -4.06 41.55 1.75
N PRO A 495 -3.69 42.28 0.67
CA PRO A 495 -4.63 42.62 -0.39
C PRO A 495 -5.17 41.40 -1.14
N TYR A 496 -4.32 40.41 -1.43
CA TYR A 496 -4.72 39.16 -2.07
C TYR A 496 -5.64 38.34 -1.15
N GLN A 497 -5.27 38.19 0.11
CA GLN A 497 -6.08 37.46 1.09
C GLN A 497 -7.46 38.10 1.28
N GLN A 498 -7.52 39.44 1.29
CA GLN A 498 -8.78 40.15 1.39
C GLN A 498 -9.64 39.95 0.13
N CYS A 499 -9.07 40.14 -1.07
CA CYS A 499 -9.76 39.86 -2.34
C CYS A 499 -10.29 38.41 -2.38
N LEU A 500 -9.47 37.44 -1.99
CA LEU A 500 -9.83 36.03 -1.99
C LEU A 500 -10.96 35.73 -0.99
N ALA A 501 -10.90 36.28 0.22
CA ALA A 501 -11.94 36.10 1.23
C ALA A 501 -13.28 36.72 0.79
N GLU A 502 -13.24 37.91 0.22
CA GLU A 502 -14.42 38.59 -0.33
C GLU A 502 -15.02 37.81 -1.50
N ALA A 503 -14.18 37.32 -2.42
CA ALA A 503 -14.60 36.51 -3.57
C ALA A 503 -15.25 35.19 -3.12
N ILE A 504 -14.62 34.46 -2.19
CA ILE A 504 -15.18 33.21 -1.64
C ILE A 504 -16.52 33.49 -0.97
N HIS A 505 -16.60 34.53 -0.14
CA HIS A 505 -17.85 34.91 0.55
C HIS A 505 -18.97 35.28 -0.43
N ALA A 506 -18.65 36.09 -1.45
CA ALA A 506 -19.61 36.49 -2.47
C ALA A 506 -20.10 35.28 -3.28
N CYS A 507 -19.20 34.41 -3.72
CA CYS A 507 -19.54 33.19 -4.44
C CYS A 507 -20.37 32.24 -3.58
N SER A 508 -19.98 31.98 -2.33
CA SER A 508 -20.69 31.06 -1.45
C SER A 508 -22.09 31.55 -1.08
N SER A 509 -22.27 32.88 -1.00
CA SER A 509 -23.58 33.47 -0.68
C SER A 509 -24.52 33.53 -1.89
N ALA A 510 -23.96 33.56 -3.11
CA ALA A 510 -24.72 33.63 -4.35
C ALA A 510 -25.15 32.27 -4.90
N ILE A 511 -24.54 31.17 -4.44
CA ILE A 511 -24.79 29.82 -4.95
C ILE A 511 -25.64 29.03 -3.95
N GLN A 512 -26.69 28.36 -4.44
CA GLN A 512 -27.42 27.38 -3.66
C GLN A 512 -26.65 26.06 -3.65
N GLY A 513 -26.21 25.59 -2.47
CA GLY A 513 -25.52 24.31 -2.30
C GLY A 513 -24.22 24.40 -1.53
N GLY A 514 -23.40 23.35 -1.64
CA GLY A 514 -22.08 23.31 -1.02
C GLY A 514 -21.04 24.11 -1.80
N THR A 515 -20.16 24.81 -1.10
CA THR A 515 -18.99 25.47 -1.68
C THR A 515 -17.72 24.71 -1.26
N LEU A 516 -16.86 24.40 -2.22
CA LEU A 516 -15.52 23.86 -1.99
C LEU A 516 -14.48 24.92 -2.35
N ALA A 517 -13.61 25.28 -1.40
CA ALA A 517 -12.47 26.16 -1.63
C ALA A 517 -11.17 25.34 -1.51
N LEU A 518 -10.31 25.42 -2.52
CA LEU A 518 -8.99 24.78 -2.57
C LEU A 518 -7.93 25.88 -2.41
N PHE A 519 -7.00 25.71 -1.46
CA PHE A 519 -5.98 26.70 -1.10
C PHE A 519 -4.56 26.18 -1.32
#